data_AF-A0A6C2UVN8-F1
#
_entry.id   AF-A0A6C2UVN8-F1
#
_cell.length_a   1.000
_cell.length_b   1.000
_cell.length_c   1.000
_cell.angle_alpha   90.00
_cell.angle_beta   90.00
_cell.angle_gamma   90.00
#
_symmetry.space_group_name_H-M   'P 1'
#
loop_
_entity.id
_entity.type
_entity.pdbx_description
1 polymer ?
#
loop_
_entity_poly.entity_id
_entity_poly.type
_entity_poly.pdbx_seq_one_letter_code
_entity_poly.pdbx_strand_id
1 'polypeptide(L)'
;MIAVDDLNDWVGLMDGHPNARIPHMDRLACRGTVFMNAHTAAPHCGPSRMALMSGLRLSTTGVYAHINDENSEKTATGQGVCLTCNDYFTGKTDAASEE
;
A
#
# COMPACT_ATOMS: atom_id res chain seq x y z
N MET A 1 3.90 3.42 -8.70
CA MET A 1 3.58 3.80 -7.31
C MET A 1 4.89 3.96 -6.53
N ILE A 2 4.98 4.88 -5.58
CA ILE A 2 6.13 4.99 -4.65
C ILE A 2 5.61 4.69 -3.24
N ALA A 3 6.19 3.70 -2.57
CA ALA A 3 5.92 3.36 -1.18
C ALA A 3 7.22 3.49 -0.37
N VAL A 4 7.12 3.98 0.86
CA VAL A 4 8.28 4.14 1.76
C VAL A 4 8.00 3.36 3.03
N ASP A 5 8.95 2.51 3.44
CA ASP A 5 8.81 1.66 4.62
C ASP A 5 9.01 2.49 5.89
N ASP A 6 8.10 2.34 6.85
CA ASP A 6 8.12 2.99 8.17
C ASP A 6 8.32 4.53 8.19
N LEU A 7 8.02 5.22 7.09
CA LEU A 7 8.03 6.67 7.04
C LEU A 7 6.88 7.25 7.87
N ASN A 8 7.23 8.08 8.85
CA ASN A 8 6.29 8.81 9.69
C ASN A 8 5.98 10.22 9.11
N ASP A 9 5.25 11.01 9.88
CA ASP A 9 4.87 12.39 9.59
C ASP A 9 6.00 13.42 9.81
N TRP A 10 7.27 13.00 9.95
CA TRP A 10 8.41 13.92 10.14
C TRP A 10 8.77 14.73 8.90
N VAL A 11 7.91 14.72 7.90
CA VAL A 11 8.12 15.36 6.62
C VAL A 11 7.87 16.86 6.71
N GLY A 12 8.68 17.66 6.02
CA GLY A 12 8.62 19.12 6.12
C GLY A 12 7.24 19.70 5.84
N LEU A 13 6.51 19.15 4.86
CA LEU A 13 5.16 19.58 4.51
C LEU A 13 4.11 19.40 5.62
N MET A 14 4.36 18.54 6.62
CA MET A 14 3.45 18.28 7.75
C MET A 14 3.92 18.95 9.05
N ASP A 15 4.78 19.98 8.95
CA ASP A 15 5.44 20.62 10.09
C ASP A 15 6.18 19.60 10.98
N GLY A 16 6.77 18.58 10.34
CA GLY A 16 7.48 17.50 11.01
C GLY A 16 8.82 17.93 11.63
N HIS A 17 9.68 16.95 11.91
CA HIS A 17 10.90 17.17 12.67
C HIS A 17 11.83 18.23 12.02
N PRO A 18 12.35 19.23 12.75
CA PRO A 18 13.05 20.39 12.18
C PRO A 18 14.34 20.06 11.43
N ASN A 19 14.93 18.89 11.71
CA ASN A 19 16.14 18.42 11.04
C ASN A 19 15.86 17.51 9.82
N ALA A 20 14.60 17.19 9.51
CA ALA A 20 14.25 16.38 8.36
C ALA A 20 14.32 17.22 7.08
N ARG A 21 15.37 17.02 6.28
CA ARG A 21 15.59 17.76 5.03
C ARG A 21 15.12 16.92 3.85
N ILE A 22 13.89 17.15 3.38
CA ILE A 22 13.27 16.35 2.29
C ILE A 22 12.79 17.22 1.10
N PRO A 23 13.67 18.05 0.50
CA PRO A 23 13.27 19.07 -0.47
C PRO A 23 12.63 18.51 -1.74
N HIS A 24 12.96 17.28 -2.14
CA HIS A 24 12.37 16.64 -3.32
C HIS A 24 10.92 16.22 -3.10
N MET A 25 10.56 15.83 -1.87
CA MET A 25 9.19 15.49 -1.53
C MET A 25 8.34 16.75 -1.36
N ASP A 26 8.90 17.81 -0.79
CA ASP A 26 8.25 19.13 -0.75
C ASP A 26 7.96 19.63 -2.17
N ARG A 27 8.92 19.48 -3.10
CA ARG A 27 8.70 19.80 -4.52
C ARG A 27 7.60 18.96 -5.16
N LEU A 28 7.47 17.69 -4.78
CA LEU A 28 6.41 16.81 -5.25
C LEU A 28 5.05 17.26 -4.69
N ALA A 29 4.98 17.59 -3.41
CA ALA A 29 3.79 18.08 -2.73
C ALA A 29 3.26 19.36 -3.37
N CYS A 30 4.13 20.33 -3.68
CA CYS A 30 3.77 21.58 -4.37
C CYS A 30 3.19 21.39 -5.79
N ARG A 31 3.42 20.23 -6.41
CA ARG A 31 2.97 19.91 -7.77
C ARG A 31 1.77 18.95 -7.79
N GLY A 32 1.31 18.52 -6.63
CA GLY A 32 0.29 17.48 -6.50
C GLY A 32 -0.79 17.86 -5.49
N THR A 33 -1.46 16.83 -4.97
CA THR A 33 -2.45 16.95 -3.91
C THR A 33 -1.96 16.19 -2.69
N VAL A 34 -2.01 16.85 -1.53
CA VAL A 34 -1.59 16.28 -0.26
C VAL A 34 -2.82 15.87 0.53
N PHE A 35 -2.81 14.65 1.04
CA PHE A 35 -3.82 14.16 1.99
C PHE A 35 -3.26 14.28 3.41
N MET A 36 -3.71 15.29 4.16
CA MET A 36 -3.23 15.55 5.53
C MET A 36 -3.69 14.51 6.56
N ASN A 37 -4.67 13.67 6.21
CA ASN A 37 -5.25 12.66 7.09
C ASN A 37 -5.38 11.30 6.38
N ALA A 38 -4.27 10.83 5.80
CA ALA A 38 -4.19 9.49 5.21
C ALA A 38 -3.79 8.47 6.28
N HIS A 39 -4.58 7.39 6.41
CA HIS A 39 -4.32 6.31 7.35
C HIS A 39 -4.05 4.99 6.63
N THR A 40 -3.12 4.20 7.17
CA THR A 40 -2.98 2.81 6.76
C THR A 40 -4.15 1.96 7.27
N ALA A 41 -4.50 0.91 6.52
CA ALA A 41 -5.50 -0.07 6.95
C ALA A 41 -5.05 -0.87 8.17
N ALA A 42 -3.72 -0.98 8.40
CA ALA A 42 -3.14 -1.63 9.56
C ALA A 42 -1.74 -1.09 9.87
N PRO A 43 -1.35 -0.98 11.16
CA PRO A 43 -0.03 -0.48 11.56
C PRO A 43 1.10 -1.53 11.37
N HIS A 44 0.89 -2.52 10.50
CA HIS A 44 1.84 -3.59 10.26
C HIS A 44 2.11 -3.78 8.76
N CYS A 45 3.36 -4.01 8.41
CA CYS A 45 3.87 -3.90 7.06
C CYS A 45 3.20 -4.87 6.08
N GLY A 46 3.04 -6.15 6.45
CA GLY A 46 2.36 -7.16 5.61
C GLY A 46 0.88 -6.84 5.35
N PRO A 47 0.04 -6.75 6.39
CA PRO A 47 -1.38 -6.42 6.24
C PRO A 47 -1.65 -5.07 5.57
N SER A 48 -0.82 -4.06 5.84
CA SER A 48 -0.87 -2.74 5.17
C SER A 48 -0.66 -2.87 3.66
N ARG A 49 0.43 -3.53 3.24
CA ARG A 49 0.73 -3.77 1.83
C ARG A 49 -0.36 -4.58 1.15
N MET A 50 -0.86 -5.61 1.82
CA MET A 50 -1.92 -6.46 1.28
C MET A 50 -3.20 -5.69 0.99
N ALA A 51 -3.67 -4.88 1.95
CA ALA A 51 -4.84 -4.04 1.74
C ALA A 51 -4.64 -3.05 0.58
N LEU A 52 -3.44 -2.47 0.49
CA LEU A 52 -3.11 -1.49 -0.54
C LEU A 52 -2.98 -2.10 -1.95
N MET A 53 -2.43 -3.31 -2.06
CA MET A 53 -2.22 -4.00 -3.34
C MET A 53 -3.48 -4.67 -3.87
N SER A 54 -4.32 -5.22 -2.97
CA SER A 54 -5.58 -5.86 -3.33
C SER A 54 -6.76 -4.90 -3.41
N GLY A 55 -6.66 -3.71 -2.78
CA GLY A 55 -7.78 -2.80 -2.61
C GLY A 55 -8.83 -3.27 -1.59
N LEU A 56 -8.56 -4.36 -0.85
CA LEU A 56 -9.49 -4.95 0.10
C LEU A 56 -9.16 -4.55 1.54
N ARG A 57 -10.21 -4.46 2.38
CA ARG A 57 -10.05 -4.22 3.80
C ARG A 57 -9.59 -5.50 4.51
N LEU A 58 -8.84 -5.37 5.60
CA LEU A 58 -8.44 -6.51 6.44
C LEU A 58 -9.64 -7.32 6.97
N SER A 59 -10.77 -6.68 7.20
CA SER A 59 -12.01 -7.37 7.61
C SER A 59 -12.56 -8.28 6.53
N THR A 60 -12.27 -7.97 5.25
CA THR A 60 -12.61 -8.83 4.13
C THR A 60 -11.59 -9.96 4.06
N THR A 61 -10.28 -9.65 4.01
CA THR A 61 -9.22 -10.64 3.78
C THR A 61 -8.93 -11.56 4.97
N GLY A 62 -9.22 -11.14 6.20
CA GLY A 62 -8.88 -11.86 7.42
C GLY A 62 -7.39 -11.83 7.80
N VAL A 63 -6.56 -11.10 7.03
CA VAL A 63 -5.11 -11.06 7.23
C VAL A 63 -4.75 -9.93 8.20
N TYR A 64 -4.61 -10.26 9.49
CA TYR A 64 -4.24 -9.30 10.54
C TYR A 64 -2.77 -9.37 10.97
N ALA A 65 -2.06 -10.41 10.57
CA ALA A 65 -0.65 -10.65 10.90
C ALA A 65 0.16 -10.88 9.62
N HIS A 66 1.48 -10.91 9.76
CA HIS A 66 2.36 -11.24 8.65
C HIS A 66 2.12 -12.68 8.18
N ILE A 67 1.91 -12.83 6.88
CA ILE A 67 1.82 -14.10 6.17
C ILE A 67 2.83 -14.07 5.03
N ASN A 68 3.22 -15.23 4.52
CA ASN A 68 4.10 -15.29 3.35
C ASN A 68 3.39 -14.76 2.08
N ASP A 69 4.20 -14.38 1.10
CA ASP A 69 3.70 -13.71 -0.11
C ASP A 69 2.76 -14.63 -0.93
N GLU A 70 3.05 -15.92 -0.99
CA GLU A 70 2.20 -16.90 -1.68
C GLU A 70 0.78 -16.98 -1.10
N ASN A 71 0.65 -16.98 0.23
CA ASN A 71 -0.66 -16.98 0.89
C ASN A 71 -1.36 -15.64 0.71
N SER A 72 -0.58 -14.56 0.59
CA SER A 72 -1.09 -13.22 0.39
C SER A 72 -1.75 -13.07 -0.99
N GLU A 73 -1.11 -13.54 -2.06
CA GLU A 73 -1.66 -13.54 -3.42
C GLU A 73 -2.91 -14.43 -3.51
N LYS A 74 -2.85 -15.65 -2.96
CA LYS A 74 -4.01 -16.57 -2.91
C LYS A 74 -5.19 -15.99 -2.14
N THR A 75 -4.95 -15.19 -1.11
CA THR A 75 -6.03 -14.52 -0.37
C THR A 75 -6.71 -13.47 -1.23
N ALA A 76 -5.96 -12.68 -1.98
CA ALA A 76 -6.53 -11.67 -2.88
C ALA A 76 -7.35 -12.32 -4.01
N THR A 77 -6.78 -13.30 -4.70
CA THR A 77 -7.47 -14.00 -5.80
C THR A 77 -8.66 -14.82 -5.31
N GLY A 78 -8.54 -15.47 -4.15
CA GLY A 78 -9.65 -16.16 -3.49
C GLY A 78 -10.80 -15.26 -3.05
N GLN A 79 -10.59 -13.94 -3.02
CA GLN A 79 -11.63 -12.92 -2.80
C GLN A 79 -12.12 -12.24 -4.09
N GLY A 80 -11.81 -12.83 -5.24
CA GLY A 80 -12.26 -12.34 -6.54
C GLY A 80 -11.45 -11.15 -7.06
N VAL A 81 -10.29 -10.85 -6.47
CA VAL A 81 -9.37 -9.84 -7.03
C VAL A 81 -8.62 -10.46 -8.20
N CYS A 82 -9.07 -10.12 -9.41
CA CYS A 82 -8.47 -10.61 -10.66
C CYS A 82 -7.17 -9.89 -11.03
N LEU A 83 -7.02 -8.62 -10.62
CA LEU A 83 -5.86 -7.78 -10.91
C LEU A 83 -5.48 -7.00 -9.66
N THR A 84 -4.35 -7.35 -9.04
CA THR A 84 -3.75 -6.52 -7.99
C THR A 84 -2.97 -5.36 -8.60
N CYS A 85 -2.64 -4.36 -7.78
CA CYS A 85 -1.77 -3.26 -8.19
C CYS A 85 -0.40 -3.76 -8.70
N ASN A 86 0.14 -4.82 -8.08
CA ASN A 86 1.39 -5.45 -8.51
C ASN A 86 1.26 -6.11 -9.89
N ASP A 87 0.15 -6.79 -10.13
CA ASP A 87 -0.14 -7.46 -11.40
C ASP A 87 -0.18 -6.46 -12.56
N TYR A 88 -0.85 -5.32 -12.34
CA TYR A 88 -0.92 -4.24 -13.32
C TYR A 88 0.48 -3.71 -13.72
N PHE A 89 1.38 -3.50 -12.75
CA PHE A 89 2.71 -2.97 -13.04
C PHE A 89 3.69 -4.01 -13.59
N THR A 90 3.49 -5.29 -13.26
CA THR A 90 4.35 -6.39 -13.74
C THR A 90 3.85 -7.01 -15.05
N GLY A 91 2.63 -6.68 -15.47
CA GLY A 91 1.98 -7.29 -16.64
C GLY A 91 1.56 -8.74 -16.40
N LYS A 92 1.57 -9.22 -15.15
CA LYS A 92 0.98 -10.51 -14.82
C LYS A 92 -0.52 -10.39 -14.97
N THR A 93 -1.09 -11.23 -15.83
CA THR A 93 -2.53 -11.41 -15.94
C THR A 93 -2.76 -12.87 -15.67
N ASP A 94 -2.66 -13.26 -14.40
CA ASP A 94 -3.04 -14.61 -14.03
C ASP A 94 -4.55 -14.70 -14.28
N ALA A 95 -4.87 -15.41 -15.35
CA ALA A 95 -6.22 -15.69 -15.78
C ALA A 95 -7.00 -16.20 -14.58
N ALA A 96 -8.20 -15.67 -14.40
CA ALA A 96 -9.27 -16.46 -13.84
C ALA A 96 -9.35 -17.77 -14.65
N SER A 97 -8.68 -18.84 -14.21
CA SER A 97 -9.18 -20.19 -14.42
C SER A 97 -10.30 -20.32 -13.40
N GLU A 98 -11.52 -19.94 -13.76
CA GLU A 98 -12.51 -20.85 -14.36
C GLU A 98 -12.65 -22.12 -13.51
N GLU A 99 -13.77 -22.15 -12.79
CA GLU A 99 -14.45 -23.37 -12.33
C GLU A 99 -14.76 -24.30 -13.52
#